data_AF-A0A101NGT6-F1
#
_entry.id   AF-A0A101NGT6-F1
#
_cell.length_a   1.000
_cell.length_b   1.000
_cell.length_c   1.000
_cell.angle_alpha   90.00
_cell.angle_beta   90.00
_cell.angle_gamma   90.00
#
_symmetry.space_group_name_H-M   'P 1'
#
loop_
_entity.id
_entity.type
_entity.pdbx_description
1 polymer ?
#
loop_
_entity_poly.entity_id
_entity_poly.type
_entity_poly.pdbx_seq_one_letter_code
_entity_poly.pdbx_strand_id
1 'polypeptide(L)'
;MNPNHRDKQAAKARREADGRRYAAHLADVRRERLEHLDRVEHEEFVPDKLKADDPLPAELPLLVRHHISEINRYFCEVLMHGYHADTYAEWARIALYRLTDALEHFHLMIGTTVAHLQDNRISPDRIRTYVQARTYKDVEAFVTPKAKEHLDGLIGRNEMVDGTQHSGISHRVGRRIAERTGWAEPDREDTLEAFLAVLYNNYPDDPQAFSALPEHIRGCALKTAPHSLVKISDDDES
;
A
#
# COMPACT_ATOMS: atom_id res chain seq x y z
N MET A 1 -24.68 -7.56 -35.62
CA MET A 1 -24.83 -6.78 -34.38
C MET A 1 -23.67 -7.17 -33.46
N ASN A 2 -22.77 -6.24 -33.14
CA ASN A 2 -21.45 -6.55 -32.58
C ASN A 2 -21.57 -7.04 -31.11
N PRO A 3 -21.11 -8.27 -30.76
CA PRO A 3 -21.26 -8.85 -29.42
C PRO A 3 -20.69 -7.95 -28.30
N ASN A 4 -19.64 -7.18 -28.63
CA ASN A 4 -18.97 -6.24 -27.72
C ASN A 4 -19.88 -5.08 -27.24
N HIS A 5 -20.92 -4.74 -28.00
CA HIS A 5 -21.90 -3.72 -27.61
C HIS A 5 -22.98 -4.26 -26.65
N ARG A 6 -23.34 -5.55 -26.78
CA ARG A 6 -24.27 -6.22 -25.86
C ARG A 6 -23.63 -6.44 -24.49
N ASP A 7 -22.35 -6.78 -24.44
CA ASP A 7 -21.64 -7.02 -23.18
C ASP A 7 -21.40 -5.71 -22.41
N LYS A 8 -21.09 -4.61 -23.11
CA LYS A 8 -20.99 -3.27 -22.50
C LYS A 8 -22.34 -2.76 -22.00
N GLN A 9 -23.42 -3.02 -22.73
CA GLN A 9 -24.78 -2.66 -22.28
C GLN A 9 -25.25 -3.54 -21.11
N ALA A 10 -24.88 -4.83 -21.09
CA ALA A 10 -25.16 -5.72 -19.97
C ALA A 10 -24.38 -5.33 -18.69
N ALA A 11 -23.12 -4.91 -18.83
CA ALA A 11 -22.32 -4.42 -17.71
C ALA A 11 -22.83 -3.06 -17.17
N LYS A 12 -23.31 -2.19 -18.06
CA LYS A 12 -23.95 -0.92 -17.67
C LYS A 12 -25.32 -1.14 -17.01
N ALA A 13 -26.13 -2.05 -17.54
CA ALA A 13 -27.40 -2.46 -16.94
C ALA A 13 -27.22 -3.14 -15.59
N ARG A 14 -26.15 -3.93 -15.39
CA ARG A 14 -25.77 -4.47 -14.07
C ARG A 14 -25.34 -3.37 -13.10
N ARG A 15 -24.61 -2.35 -13.56
CA ARG A 15 -24.23 -1.17 -12.75
C ARG A 15 -25.43 -0.31 -12.35
N GLU A 16 -26.41 -0.15 -13.24
CA GLU A 16 -27.62 0.65 -12.98
C GLU A 16 -28.66 -0.13 -12.14
N ALA A 17 -28.76 -1.45 -12.30
CA ALA A 17 -29.68 -2.29 -11.54
C ALA A 17 -29.22 -2.55 -10.10
N ASP A 18 -27.91 -2.54 -9.84
CA ASP A 18 -27.38 -3.06 -8.59
C ASP A 18 -27.04 -1.98 -7.57
N GLY A 19 -27.56 -0.74 -7.72
CA GLY A 19 -27.84 0.35 -6.74
C GLY A 19 -27.11 0.42 -5.38
N ARG A 20 -26.03 -0.29 -5.21
CA ARG A 20 -25.35 -0.59 -3.96
C ARG A 20 -24.30 0.48 -3.83
N ARG A 21 -24.46 1.27 -2.77
CA ARG A 21 -23.49 2.28 -2.35
C ARG A 21 -22.09 1.67 -2.44
N TYR A 22 -21.15 2.41 -2.99
CA TYR A 22 -19.73 2.08 -3.13
C TYR A 22 -19.12 1.35 -1.89
N ALA A 23 -19.62 1.64 -0.69
CA ALA A 23 -19.32 0.93 0.55
C ALA A 23 -19.59 -0.59 0.54
N ALA A 24 -20.67 -1.06 -0.09
CA ALA A 24 -20.99 -2.49 -0.19
C ALA A 24 -20.02 -3.23 -1.14
N HIS A 25 -19.63 -2.58 -2.24
CA HIS A 25 -18.59 -3.11 -3.12
C HIS A 25 -17.22 -3.17 -2.40
N LEU A 26 -16.89 -2.18 -1.58
CA LEU A 26 -15.70 -2.23 -0.73
C LEU A 26 -15.77 -3.33 0.34
N ALA A 27 -16.95 -3.59 0.90
CA ALA A 27 -17.18 -4.69 1.83
C ALA A 27 -17.01 -6.06 1.16
N ASP A 28 -17.49 -6.22 -0.08
CA ASP A 28 -17.29 -7.43 -0.88
C ASP A 28 -15.81 -7.68 -1.18
N VAL A 29 -15.07 -6.64 -1.59
CA VAL A 29 -13.62 -6.72 -1.80
C VAL A 29 -12.88 -7.04 -0.50
N ARG A 30 -13.31 -6.50 0.65
CA ARG A 30 -12.72 -6.82 1.97
C ARG A 30 -12.99 -8.27 2.37
N ARG A 31 -14.20 -8.78 2.14
CA ARG A 31 -14.56 -10.19 2.39
C ARG A 31 -13.77 -11.14 1.49
N GLU A 32 -13.66 -10.84 0.20
CA GLU A 32 -12.86 -11.63 -0.73
C GLU A 32 -11.38 -11.67 -0.32
N ARG A 33 -10.84 -10.56 0.22
CA ARG A 33 -9.48 -10.50 0.80
C ARG A 33 -9.33 -11.40 2.03
N LEU A 34 -10.32 -11.43 2.93
CA LEU A 34 -10.31 -12.25 4.15
C LEU A 34 -10.40 -13.75 3.82
N GLU A 35 -11.26 -14.13 2.86
CA GLU A 35 -11.36 -15.50 2.34
C GLU A 35 -10.10 -15.94 1.58
N HIS A 36 -9.26 -15.00 1.15
CA HIS A 36 -7.96 -15.29 0.54
C HIS A 36 -6.85 -15.43 1.59
N LEU A 37 -6.91 -14.68 2.69
CA LEU A 37 -6.00 -14.81 3.84
C LEU A 37 -6.07 -16.22 4.47
N ASP A 38 -7.26 -16.77 4.69
CA ASP A 38 -7.46 -18.13 5.20
C ASP A 38 -6.80 -19.21 4.32
N ARG A 39 -6.78 -19.01 2.99
CA ARG A 39 -6.13 -19.94 2.05
C ARG A 39 -4.61 -19.85 2.09
N VAL A 40 -4.07 -18.68 2.40
CA VAL A 40 -2.63 -18.43 2.48
C VAL A 40 -2.03 -19.06 3.74
N GLU A 41 -2.77 -19.09 4.85
CA GLU A 41 -2.32 -19.68 6.11
C GLU A 41 -2.19 -21.20 6.09
N HIS A 42 -2.81 -21.90 5.13
CA HIS A 42 -2.98 -23.36 5.17
C HIS A 42 -2.26 -24.14 4.05
N GLU A 43 -1.57 -23.47 3.13
CA GLU A 43 -0.69 -24.14 2.17
C GLU A 43 0.74 -24.20 2.73
N GLU A 44 1.23 -25.40 3.04
CA GLU A 44 2.61 -25.63 3.50
C GLU A 44 3.62 -25.20 2.42
N PHE A 45 4.40 -24.16 2.71
CA PHE A 45 5.61 -23.84 1.96
C PHE A 45 6.70 -23.34 2.92
N VAL A 46 7.81 -24.06 2.98
CA VAL A 46 8.99 -23.68 3.78
C VAL A 46 10.19 -23.53 2.84
N PRO A 47 10.70 -22.31 2.58
CA PRO A 47 11.96 -22.09 1.90
C PRO A 47 13.14 -21.99 2.88
N ASP A 48 14.30 -22.50 2.47
CA ASP A 48 15.56 -22.60 3.23
C ASP A 48 16.25 -21.25 3.61
N LYS A 49 15.59 -20.08 3.52
CA LYS A 49 16.21 -18.78 3.88
C LYS A 49 15.40 -17.86 4.79
N LEU A 50 14.07 -17.90 4.74
CA LEU A 50 13.20 -17.26 5.72
C LEU A 50 12.05 -18.22 6.06
N LYS A 51 11.95 -18.61 7.33
CA LYS A 51 10.85 -19.41 7.87
C LYS A 51 9.66 -18.51 8.20
N ALA A 52 8.46 -19.08 8.29
CA ALA A 52 7.25 -18.33 8.63
C ALA A 52 7.37 -17.56 9.96
N ASP A 53 8.16 -18.08 10.91
CA ASP A 53 8.39 -17.49 12.23
C ASP A 53 9.62 -16.56 12.29
N ASP A 54 10.32 -16.34 11.17
CA ASP A 54 11.46 -15.44 11.15
C ASP A 54 10.99 -13.98 11.32
N PRO A 55 11.75 -13.15 12.05
CA PRO A 55 11.39 -11.75 12.24
C PRO A 55 11.32 -11.02 10.89
N LEU A 56 10.32 -10.14 10.75
CA LEU A 56 10.17 -9.30 9.56
C LEU A 56 11.46 -8.47 9.36
N PRO A 57 12.11 -8.54 8.19
CA PRO A 57 13.29 -7.72 7.92
C PRO A 57 12.95 -6.24 8.07
N ALA A 58 13.73 -5.53 8.90
CA ALA A 58 13.44 -4.16 9.33
C ALA A 58 13.39 -3.16 8.16
N GLU A 59 14.06 -3.47 7.06
CA GLU A 59 14.10 -2.69 5.84
C GLU A 59 12.79 -2.71 5.04
N LEU A 60 11.95 -3.76 5.16
CA LEU A 60 10.69 -3.86 4.41
C LEU A 60 9.62 -2.87 4.90
N PRO A 61 9.37 -2.70 6.21
CA PRO A 61 8.53 -1.61 6.70
C PRO A 61 9.04 -0.22 6.27
N LEU A 62 10.36 -0.01 6.29
CA LEU A 62 10.96 1.26 5.89
C LEU A 62 10.77 1.55 4.39
N LEU A 63 10.86 0.52 3.54
CA LEU A 63 10.53 0.58 2.12
C LEU A 63 9.08 1.04 1.92
N VAL A 64 8.13 0.36 2.57
CA VAL A 64 6.70 0.70 2.46
C VAL A 64 6.46 2.13 2.91
N ARG A 65 6.99 2.50 4.09
CA ARG A 65 6.84 3.85 4.65
C ARG A 65 7.39 4.92 3.72
N HIS A 66 8.58 4.71 3.15
CA HIS A 66 9.18 5.67 2.23
C HIS A 66 8.27 5.93 1.02
N HIS A 67 7.83 4.87 0.32
CA HIS A 67 7.01 5.03 -0.87
C HIS A 67 5.62 5.60 -0.55
N ILE A 68 4.98 5.20 0.55
CA ILE A 68 3.70 5.78 0.98
C ILE A 68 3.84 7.27 1.30
N SER A 69 4.93 7.69 1.95
CA SER A 69 5.20 9.11 2.20
C SER A 69 5.30 9.91 0.89
N GLU A 70 6.02 9.38 -0.10
CA GLU A 70 6.15 10.04 -1.41
C GLU A 70 4.83 10.08 -2.18
N ILE A 71 4.07 8.97 -2.17
CA ILE A 71 2.74 8.88 -2.79
C ILE A 71 1.78 9.92 -2.17
N ASN A 72 1.75 9.99 -0.84
CA ASN A 72 0.90 10.94 -0.13
C ASN A 72 1.31 12.39 -0.43
N ARG A 73 2.62 12.68 -0.52
CA ARG A 73 3.10 13.99 -0.96
C ARG A 73 2.54 14.35 -2.33
N TYR A 74 2.58 13.44 -3.30
CA TYR A 74 2.01 13.69 -4.63
C TYR A 74 0.49 13.89 -4.60
N PHE A 75 -0.26 13.14 -3.80
CA PHE A 75 -1.69 13.39 -3.64
C PHE A 75 -1.98 14.75 -3.00
N CYS A 76 -1.24 15.14 -1.97
CA CYS A 76 -1.34 16.47 -1.38
C CYS A 76 -1.04 17.57 -2.41
N GLU A 77 -0.03 17.38 -3.26
CA GLU A 77 0.28 18.31 -4.34
C GLU A 77 -0.86 18.43 -5.36
N VAL A 78 -1.54 17.34 -5.73
CA VAL A 78 -2.73 17.40 -6.59
C VAL A 78 -3.84 18.20 -5.93
N LEU A 79 -4.10 17.96 -4.64
CA LEU A 79 -5.17 18.65 -3.92
C LEU A 79 -4.86 20.15 -3.78
N MET A 80 -3.64 20.49 -3.35
CA MET A 80 -3.24 21.88 -3.10
C MET A 80 -3.06 22.66 -4.40
N HIS A 81 -2.26 22.16 -5.33
CA HIS A 81 -2.00 22.87 -6.58
C HIS A 81 -3.17 22.77 -7.56
N GLY A 82 -3.91 21.66 -7.54
CA GLY A 82 -5.14 21.54 -8.32
C GLY A 82 -6.22 22.51 -7.85
N TYR A 83 -6.32 22.78 -6.55
CA TYR A 83 -7.25 23.80 -6.04
C TYR A 83 -6.92 25.22 -6.52
N HIS A 84 -5.64 25.50 -6.76
CA HIS A 84 -5.16 26.80 -7.25
C HIS A 84 -4.97 26.86 -8.78
N ALA A 85 -5.40 25.85 -9.53
CA ALA A 85 -5.25 25.86 -10.98
C ALA A 85 -6.27 26.80 -11.63
N ASP A 86 -5.81 27.72 -12.49
CA ASP A 86 -6.66 28.73 -13.13
C ASP A 86 -7.51 28.15 -14.27
N THR A 87 -7.11 26.99 -14.80
CA THR A 87 -7.78 26.33 -15.92
C THR A 87 -7.90 24.83 -15.72
N TYR A 88 -8.89 24.23 -16.37
CA TYR A 88 -9.05 22.77 -16.42
C TYR A 88 -7.83 22.06 -17.04
N ALA A 89 -7.22 22.66 -18.08
CA ALA A 89 -6.04 22.09 -18.72
C ALA A 89 -4.84 22.05 -17.77
N GLU A 90 -4.65 23.10 -16.98
CA GLU A 90 -3.61 23.15 -15.96
C GLU A 90 -3.86 22.17 -14.81
N TRP A 91 -5.09 22.13 -14.30
CA TRP A 91 -5.50 21.14 -13.30
C TRP A 91 -5.22 19.71 -13.78
N ALA A 92 -5.65 19.38 -15.01
CA ALA A 92 -5.47 18.06 -15.59
C ALA A 92 -3.98 17.70 -15.76
N ARG A 93 -3.16 18.67 -16.18
CA ARG A 93 -1.70 18.49 -16.29
C ARG A 93 -1.08 18.17 -14.92
N ILE A 94 -1.39 18.95 -13.89
CA ILE A 94 -0.88 18.75 -12.52
C ILE A 94 -1.33 17.38 -11.99
N ALA A 95 -2.63 17.09 -12.09
CA ALA A 95 -3.20 15.84 -11.61
C ALA A 95 -2.53 14.64 -12.28
N LEU A 96 -2.47 14.60 -13.62
CA LEU A 96 -1.93 13.45 -14.34
C LEU A 96 -0.42 13.26 -14.13
N TYR A 97 0.36 14.33 -14.03
CA TYR A 97 1.79 14.21 -13.73
C TYR A 97 2.01 13.61 -12.35
N ARG A 98 1.35 14.13 -11.32
CA ARG A 98 1.54 13.64 -9.95
C ARG A 98 0.96 12.25 -9.72
N LEU A 99 -0.15 11.92 -10.35
CA LEU A 99 -0.69 10.55 -10.30
C LEU A 99 0.22 9.55 -11.01
N THR A 100 0.92 9.97 -12.07
CA THR A 100 1.92 9.13 -12.74
C THR A 100 3.17 8.96 -11.87
N ASP A 101 3.65 10.04 -11.22
CA ASP A 101 4.74 9.97 -10.26
C ASP A 101 4.39 9.00 -9.12
N ALA A 102 3.19 9.12 -8.53
CA ALA A 102 2.70 8.21 -7.49
C ALA A 102 2.63 6.75 -7.97
N LEU A 103 2.18 6.52 -9.21
CA LEU A 103 2.14 5.18 -9.80
C LEU A 103 3.54 4.56 -9.94
N GLU A 104 4.57 5.35 -10.30
CA GLU A 104 5.94 4.86 -10.34
C GLU A 104 6.41 4.40 -8.95
N HIS A 105 6.08 5.14 -7.89
CA HIS A 105 6.39 4.71 -6.52
C HIS A 105 5.64 3.43 -6.11
N PHE A 106 4.37 3.26 -6.51
CA PHE A 106 3.65 2.00 -6.29
C PHE A 106 4.33 0.82 -7.00
N HIS A 107 4.67 0.98 -8.28
CA HIS A 107 5.33 -0.07 -9.05
C HIS A 107 6.72 -0.41 -8.50
N LEU A 108 7.50 0.59 -8.10
CA LEU A 108 8.82 0.36 -7.53
C LEU A 108 8.73 -0.36 -6.18
N MET A 109 7.81 0.06 -5.30
CA MET A 109 7.57 -0.60 -4.01
C MET A 109 7.14 -2.06 -4.17
N ILE A 110 6.14 -2.32 -5.03
CA ILE A 110 5.66 -3.67 -5.32
C ILE A 110 6.78 -4.50 -5.95
N GLY A 111 7.47 -3.95 -6.96
CA GLY A 111 8.57 -4.61 -7.65
C GLY A 111 9.72 -5.01 -6.74
N THR A 112 10.15 -4.11 -5.86
CA THR A 112 11.21 -4.39 -4.87
C THR A 112 10.75 -5.44 -3.87
N THR A 113 9.49 -5.40 -3.42
CA THR A 113 8.91 -6.42 -2.52
C THR A 113 8.86 -7.78 -3.21
N VAL A 114 8.38 -7.86 -4.45
CA VAL A 114 8.32 -9.10 -5.23
C VAL A 114 9.73 -9.65 -5.45
N ALA A 115 10.69 -8.80 -5.82
CA ALA A 115 12.09 -9.20 -5.98
C ALA A 115 12.65 -9.78 -4.67
N HIS A 116 12.35 -9.15 -3.53
CA HIS A 116 12.74 -9.66 -2.22
C HIS A 116 12.12 -11.03 -1.92
N LEU A 117 10.82 -11.22 -2.23
CA LEU A 117 10.16 -12.52 -2.06
C LEU A 117 10.77 -13.60 -2.97
N GLN A 118 11.12 -13.25 -4.21
CA GLN A 118 11.81 -14.16 -5.15
C GLN A 118 13.20 -14.55 -4.64
N ASP A 119 13.98 -13.60 -4.12
CA ASP A 119 15.31 -13.83 -3.53
C ASP A 119 15.25 -14.76 -2.32
N ASN A 120 14.15 -14.69 -1.57
CA ASN A 120 13.84 -15.56 -0.43
C ASN A 120 13.09 -16.83 -0.85
N ARG A 121 13.04 -17.12 -2.16
CA ARG A 121 12.50 -18.34 -2.76
C ARG A 121 11.04 -18.61 -2.42
N ILE A 122 10.24 -17.57 -2.17
CA ILE A 122 8.79 -17.72 -2.05
C ILE A 122 8.24 -18.26 -3.37
N SER A 123 7.35 -19.26 -3.30
CA SER A 123 6.76 -19.89 -4.49
C SER A 123 6.19 -18.84 -5.46
N PRO A 124 6.48 -18.91 -6.77
CA PRO A 124 5.92 -18.00 -7.77
C PRO A 124 4.38 -17.94 -7.74
N ASP A 125 3.72 -19.05 -7.40
CA ASP A 125 2.26 -19.09 -7.25
C ASP A 125 1.77 -18.25 -6.08
N ARG A 126 2.47 -18.32 -4.95
CA ARG A 126 2.15 -17.53 -3.76
C ARG A 126 2.38 -16.05 -4.01
N ILE A 127 3.50 -15.69 -4.63
CA ILE A 127 3.79 -14.31 -5.04
C ILE A 127 2.69 -13.79 -5.96
N ARG A 128 2.30 -14.56 -6.99
CA ARG A 128 1.23 -14.21 -7.93
C ARG A 128 -0.10 -13.94 -7.22
N THR A 129 -0.44 -14.79 -6.26
CA THR A 129 -1.63 -14.65 -5.41
C THR A 129 -1.55 -13.38 -4.55
N TYR A 130 -0.42 -13.09 -3.91
CA TYR A 130 -0.25 -11.91 -3.06
C TYR A 130 -0.39 -10.59 -3.82
N VAL A 131 0.19 -10.50 -5.02
CA VAL A 131 0.08 -9.30 -5.86
C VAL A 131 -1.18 -9.30 -6.73
N GLN A 132 -2.06 -10.29 -6.57
CA GLN A 132 -3.31 -10.46 -7.30
C GLN A 132 -3.12 -10.44 -8.83
N ALA A 133 -1.99 -10.98 -9.30
CA ALA A 133 -1.65 -11.04 -10.71
C ALA A 133 -2.41 -12.17 -11.43
N ARG A 134 -2.86 -11.90 -12.65
CA ARG A 134 -3.58 -12.89 -13.47
C ARG A 134 -2.62 -13.95 -14.00
N THR A 135 -1.42 -13.54 -14.41
CA THR A 135 -0.41 -14.41 -15.00
C THR A 135 0.95 -14.21 -14.34
N TYR A 136 1.85 -15.20 -14.44
CA TYR A 136 3.24 -15.02 -13.98
C TYR A 136 3.97 -13.91 -14.74
N LYS A 137 3.59 -13.65 -16.01
CA LYS A 137 4.15 -12.54 -16.78
C LYS A 137 3.83 -11.19 -16.14
N ASP A 138 2.66 -11.04 -15.54
CA ASP A 138 2.28 -9.82 -14.82
C ASP A 138 3.12 -9.65 -13.54
N VAL A 139 3.46 -10.76 -12.86
CA VAL A 139 4.38 -10.75 -11.72
C VAL A 139 5.77 -10.29 -12.15
N GLU A 140 6.32 -10.87 -13.21
CA GLU A 140 7.63 -10.51 -13.75
C GLU A 140 7.69 -9.05 -14.24
N ALA A 141 6.56 -8.49 -14.70
CA ALA A 141 6.49 -7.09 -15.11
C ALA A 141 6.73 -6.10 -13.95
N PHE A 142 6.47 -6.51 -12.70
CA PHE A 142 6.82 -5.69 -11.53
C PHE A 142 8.32 -5.71 -11.23
N VAL A 143 9.03 -6.78 -11.59
CA VAL A 143 10.45 -7.00 -11.26
C VAL A 143 11.36 -6.35 -12.31
N THR A 144 11.33 -5.02 -12.35
CA THR A 144 12.15 -4.22 -13.27
C THR A 144 13.63 -4.16 -12.84
N PRO A 145 14.58 -3.80 -13.75
CA PRO A 145 15.97 -3.54 -13.36
C PRO A 145 16.09 -2.53 -12.21
N LYS A 146 15.33 -1.43 -12.26
CA LYS A 146 15.28 -0.44 -11.18
C LYS A 146 14.86 -1.05 -9.85
N ALA A 147 13.87 -1.94 -9.84
CA ALA A 147 13.39 -2.61 -8.63
C ALA A 147 14.46 -3.54 -8.02
N LYS A 148 15.28 -4.19 -8.86
CA LYS A 148 16.43 -5.01 -8.42
C LYS A 148 17.56 -4.15 -7.87
N GLU A 149 17.96 -3.08 -8.57
CA GLU A 149 18.96 -2.12 -8.06
C GLU A 149 18.51 -1.54 -6.71
N HIS A 150 17.23 -1.18 -6.61
CA HIS A 150 16.63 -0.64 -5.39
C HIS A 150 16.66 -1.66 -4.25
N LEU A 151 16.34 -2.93 -4.53
CA LEU A 151 16.47 -4.03 -3.58
C LEU A 151 17.92 -4.19 -3.12
N ASP A 152 18.88 -4.25 -4.05
CA ASP A 152 20.29 -4.43 -3.73
C ASP A 152 20.80 -3.31 -2.82
N GLY A 153 20.38 -2.07 -3.06
CA GLY A 153 20.62 -0.95 -2.16
C GLY A 153 20.01 -1.15 -0.77
N LEU A 154 18.74 -1.58 -0.72
CA LEU A 154 17.96 -1.78 0.50
C LEU A 154 18.57 -2.83 1.43
N ILE A 155 19.09 -3.94 0.89
CA ILE A 155 19.70 -5.02 1.67
C ILE A 155 21.23 -4.94 1.73
N GLY A 156 21.81 -3.82 1.29
CA GLY A 156 23.25 -3.55 1.39
C GLY A 156 24.15 -4.36 0.45
N ARG A 157 23.61 -4.95 -0.62
CA ARG A 157 24.41 -5.57 -1.69
C ARG A 157 25.11 -4.48 -2.49
N ASN A 158 26.38 -4.70 -2.82
CA ASN A 158 27.15 -3.78 -3.64
C ASN A 158 27.02 -4.15 -5.12
N GLU A 159 26.59 -3.20 -5.94
CA GLU A 159 26.75 -3.27 -7.39
C GLU A 159 28.25 -3.07 -7.73
N MET A 160 28.95 -4.19 -7.93
CA MET A 160 30.29 -4.20 -8.51
C MET A 160 30.12 -4.46 -10.01
N VAL A 161 30.33 -3.44 -10.85
CA VAL A 161 30.44 -3.61 -12.31
C VAL A 161 31.88 -3.29 -12.68
N ASP A 162 32.58 -4.26 -13.25
CA ASP A 162 34.00 -4.16 -13.66
C ASP A 162 34.94 -3.59 -12.56
N GLY A 163 34.77 -4.06 -11.32
CA GLY A 163 35.59 -3.65 -10.18
C GLY A 163 35.38 -2.21 -9.71
N THR A 164 34.40 -1.49 -10.29
CA THR A 164 34.03 -0.14 -9.90
C THR A 164 32.64 -0.15 -9.27
N GLN A 165 32.48 0.50 -8.10
CA GLN A 165 31.15 0.71 -7.53
C GLN A 165 30.37 1.67 -8.43
N HIS A 166 29.46 1.13 -9.23
CA HIS A 166 28.37 1.91 -9.79
C HIS A 166 27.20 1.77 -8.84
N SER A 167 26.62 2.88 -8.39
CA SER A 167 25.33 2.84 -7.71
C SER A 167 24.35 3.67 -8.53
N GLY A 168 23.40 2.99 -9.18
CA GLY A 168 22.26 3.64 -9.80
C GLY A 168 21.54 4.56 -8.81
N ILE A 169 20.70 5.47 -9.32
CA ILE A 169 19.86 6.30 -8.44
C ILE A 169 19.00 5.41 -7.53
N SER A 170 18.42 4.34 -8.10
CA SER A 170 17.59 3.37 -7.37
C SER A 170 18.36 2.71 -6.23
N HIS A 171 19.58 2.23 -6.48
CA HIS A 171 20.46 1.65 -5.46
C HIS A 171 20.71 2.62 -4.30
N ARG A 172 21.06 3.87 -4.60
CA ARG A 172 21.29 4.91 -3.57
C ARG A 172 20.03 5.23 -2.76
N VAL A 173 18.86 5.21 -3.39
CA VAL A 173 17.58 5.41 -2.68
C VAL A 173 17.32 4.23 -1.75
N GLY A 174 17.46 2.99 -2.21
CA GLY A 174 17.31 1.78 -1.39
C GLY A 174 18.23 1.80 -0.16
N ARG A 175 19.51 2.12 -0.39
CA ARG A 175 20.50 2.27 0.69
C ARG A 175 20.11 3.35 1.69
N ARG A 176 19.68 4.53 1.22
CA ARG A 176 19.21 5.62 2.08
C ARG A 176 17.99 5.22 2.91
N ILE A 177 17.07 4.41 2.37
CA ILE A 177 15.91 3.90 3.11
C ILE A 177 16.39 3.02 4.28
N ALA A 178 17.30 2.08 4.01
CA ALA A 178 17.84 1.17 5.01
C ALA A 178 18.67 1.89 6.09
N GLU A 179 19.43 2.90 5.70
CA GLU A 179 20.26 3.72 6.61
C GLU A 179 19.48 4.82 7.33
N ARG A 180 18.18 4.96 7.07
CA ARG A 180 17.39 6.08 7.58
C ARG A 180 17.22 5.99 9.09
N THR A 181 17.97 6.81 9.82
CA THR A 181 17.85 6.97 11.28
C THR A 181 17.13 8.28 11.63
N GLY A 182 16.30 8.28 12.68
CA GLY A 182 15.84 9.51 13.33
C GLY A 182 14.57 10.19 12.80
N TRP A 183 13.77 9.56 11.93
CA TRP A 183 12.41 10.06 11.59
C TRP A 183 11.28 9.32 12.34
N ALA A 184 11.62 8.15 12.90
CA ALA A 184 10.76 7.31 13.70
C ALA A 184 11.12 7.51 15.17
N GLU A 185 10.40 8.38 15.88
CA GLU A 185 10.19 8.09 17.30
C GLU A 185 9.13 6.98 17.30
N PRO A 186 9.47 5.73 17.69
CA PRO A 186 8.54 4.60 17.61
C PRO A 186 7.18 4.96 18.23
N ASP A 187 7.21 5.66 19.36
CA ASP A 187 6.03 6.14 20.06
C ASP A 187 5.16 7.11 19.24
N ARG A 188 5.75 8.00 18.43
CA ARG A 188 4.99 8.92 17.55
C ARG A 188 4.41 8.21 16.35
N GLU A 189 5.10 7.19 15.85
CA GLU A 189 4.62 6.38 14.73
C GLU A 189 3.48 5.47 15.15
N ASP A 190 3.59 4.82 16.30
CA ASP A 190 2.50 4.07 16.94
C ASP A 190 1.29 4.97 17.19
N THR A 191 1.52 6.24 17.57
CA THR A 191 0.47 7.24 17.76
C THR A 191 -0.18 7.64 16.43
N LEU A 192 0.58 7.82 15.35
CA LEU A 192 0.03 8.16 14.02
C LEU A 192 -0.73 6.97 13.42
N GLU A 193 -0.21 5.74 13.55
CA GLU A 193 -0.88 4.52 13.12
C GLU A 193 -2.18 4.30 13.90
N ALA A 194 -2.16 4.54 15.21
CA ALA A 194 -3.36 4.55 16.04
C ALA A 194 -4.36 5.63 15.60
N PHE A 195 -3.91 6.84 15.30
CA PHE A 195 -4.77 7.95 14.84
C PHE A 195 -5.40 7.65 13.48
N LEU A 196 -4.63 7.11 12.54
CA LEU A 196 -5.13 6.67 11.24
C LEU A 196 -6.08 5.49 11.37
N ALA A 197 -5.79 4.51 12.24
CA ALA A 197 -6.69 3.40 12.51
C ALA A 197 -8.02 3.88 13.10
N VAL A 198 -8.01 4.86 14.02
CA VAL A 198 -9.22 5.53 14.53
C VAL A 198 -9.96 6.25 13.40
N LEU A 199 -9.26 7.03 12.56
CA LEU A 199 -9.87 7.74 11.43
C LEU A 199 -10.50 6.79 10.40
N TYR A 200 -9.84 5.68 10.06
CA TYR A 200 -10.38 4.67 9.12
C TYR A 200 -11.48 3.81 9.74
N ASN A 201 -11.49 3.65 11.07
CA ASN A 201 -12.54 2.96 11.82
C ASN A 201 -13.71 3.85 12.20
N ASN A 202 -13.61 5.17 12.08
CA ASN A 202 -14.74 6.09 12.28
C ASN A 202 -15.74 6.04 11.11
N TYR A 203 -16.20 4.83 10.79
CA TYR A 203 -17.64 4.61 10.69
C TYR A 203 -18.16 4.51 12.13
N PRO A 204 -19.08 5.37 12.56
CA PRO A 204 -19.25 5.74 13.98
C PRO A 204 -19.66 4.63 14.95
N ASP A 205 -19.96 3.40 14.52
CA ASP A 205 -20.69 2.42 15.36
C ASP A 205 -20.08 1.00 15.43
N ASP A 206 -18.80 0.79 15.10
CA ASP A 206 -18.20 -0.56 15.17
C ASP A 206 -17.36 -0.79 16.45
N PRO A 207 -17.85 -1.55 17.45
CA PRO A 207 -17.11 -1.87 18.67
C PRO A 207 -15.91 -2.81 18.45
N GLN A 208 -15.79 -3.43 17.26
CA GLN A 208 -14.67 -4.31 16.92
C GLN A 208 -13.58 -3.63 16.09
N ALA A 209 -13.74 -2.35 15.78
CA ALA A 209 -12.81 -1.50 15.05
C ALA A 209 -11.32 -1.76 15.39
N PHE A 210 -10.99 -1.85 16.68
CA PHE A 210 -9.60 -1.96 17.14
C PHE A 210 -9.12 -3.40 17.36
N SER A 211 -9.96 -4.40 17.13
CA SER A 211 -9.66 -5.81 17.45
C SER A 211 -8.57 -6.41 16.57
N ALA A 212 -8.44 -5.93 15.34
CA ALA A 212 -7.42 -6.37 14.37
C ALA A 212 -6.07 -5.68 14.56
N LEU A 213 -5.96 -4.68 15.44
CA LEU A 213 -4.70 -3.97 15.68
C LEU A 213 -3.78 -4.75 16.62
N PRO A 214 -2.45 -4.75 16.38
CA PRO A 214 -1.47 -5.18 17.37
C PRO A 214 -1.67 -4.51 18.73
N GLU A 215 -1.36 -5.22 19.82
CA GLU A 215 -1.73 -4.80 21.18
C GLU A 215 -1.17 -3.43 21.59
N HIS A 216 0.07 -3.12 21.19
CA HIS A 216 0.70 -1.82 21.47
C HIS A 216 -0.03 -0.67 20.73
N ILE A 217 -0.36 -0.85 19.45
CA ILE A 217 -1.12 0.12 18.63
C ILE A 217 -2.55 0.27 19.17
N ARG A 218 -3.19 -0.83 19.55
CA ARG A 218 -4.52 -0.83 20.17
C ARG A 218 -4.53 -0.04 21.47
N GLY A 219 -3.51 -0.20 22.30
CA GLY A 219 -3.31 0.58 23.52
C GLY A 219 -3.20 2.08 23.25
N CYS A 220 -2.44 2.46 22.21
CA CYS A 220 -2.31 3.85 21.77
C CYS A 220 -3.64 4.41 21.22
N ALA A 221 -4.38 3.63 20.43
CA ALA A 221 -5.68 4.01 19.86
C ALA A 221 -6.73 4.23 20.94
N LEU A 222 -6.87 3.30 21.89
CA LEU A 222 -7.83 3.41 23.00
C LEU A 222 -7.54 4.59 23.93
N LYS A 223 -6.27 4.96 24.11
CA LYS A 223 -5.87 6.16 24.87
C LYS A 223 -6.18 7.47 24.14
N THR A 224 -6.17 7.46 22.80
CA THR A 224 -6.33 8.67 21.98
C THR A 224 -7.79 8.92 21.58
N ALA A 225 -8.61 7.86 21.47
CA ALA A 225 -10.03 7.93 21.12
C ALA A 225 -10.86 8.95 21.94
N PRO A 226 -10.67 9.11 23.28
CA PRO A 226 -11.42 10.08 24.07
C PRO A 226 -11.14 11.55 23.71
N HIS A 227 -10.00 11.81 23.05
CA HIS A 227 -9.55 13.17 22.71
C HIS A 227 -9.91 13.57 21.27
N SER A 228 -10.33 12.63 20.42
CA SER A 228 -10.64 12.86 19.00
C SER A 228 -12.16 12.99 18.74
N LEU A 229 -12.99 12.57 19.69
CA LEU A 229 -14.44 12.74 19.64
C LEU A 229 -14.80 14.12 20.20
N VAL A 230 -14.88 15.12 19.32
CA VAL A 230 -15.72 16.30 19.62
C VAL A 230 -17.13 15.77 19.84
N LYS A 231 -17.62 15.84 21.08
CA LYS A 231 -19.04 15.65 21.36
C LYS A 231 -19.79 16.68 20.55
N ILE A 232 -20.49 16.25 19.50
CA ILE A 232 -21.58 17.04 18.96
C ILE A 232 -22.64 16.99 20.07
N SER A 233 -22.75 18.09 20.82
CA SER A 233 -23.81 18.25 21.81
C SER A 233 -25.14 18.27 21.06
N ASP A 234 -26.02 17.34 21.40
CA ASP A 234 -27.45 17.44 21.14
C ASP A 234 -27.99 18.58 22.01
N ASP A 235 -27.93 19.81 21.50
CA ASP A 235 -28.66 20.96 22.04
C ASP A 235 -29.11 21.80 20.83
N ASP A 236 -30.17 21.33 20.17
CA ASP A 236 -31.06 22.14 19.33
C ASP A 236 -32.44 21.44 19.26
N GLU A 237 -33.08 21.30 20.43
CA GLU A 237 -34.54 21.25 20.52
C GLU A 237 -34.99 22.30 21.54
N SER A 238 -35.31 23.49 21.03
CA SER A 238 -36.19 24.46 21.70
C SER A 238 -37.01 25.21 20.66
#